data_AF-A0A080YVY2-F1
#
_entry.id   AF-A0A080YVY2-F1
#
_cell.length_a   1.000
_cell.length_b   1.000
_cell.length_c   1.000
_cell.angle_alpha   90.00
_cell.angle_beta   90.00
_cell.angle_gamma   90.00
#
_symmetry.space_group_name_H-M   'P 1'
#
loop_
_entity.id
_entity.type
_entity.pdbx_description
1 polymer ?
#
loop_
_entity_poly.entity_id
_entity_poly.type
_entity_poly.pdbx_seq_one_letter_code
_entity_poly.pdbx_strand_id
1 'polypeptide(L)'
;TLKLQEVVPTGEMPRNLALVADRHLVDRASPGTRVSVVGITSVVNAGGKNVGAVAIRTLYVRVVSIEIAKKAFSPVEEEKFHEMARDPKLYEKLATSIAPSSYGDYTVNIKKAIACLLAGRSRKRLPDGMTLRGDINVLLLGDPSTAKSQFL
;
A
#
# COMPACT_ATOMS: atom_id res chain seq x y z
N THR A 1 7.83 8.62 -14.74
CA THR A 1 6.64 8.06 -14.07
C THR A 1 6.60 8.61 -12.66
N LEU A 2 5.47 9.18 -12.23
CA LEU A 2 5.33 9.52 -10.80
C LEU A 2 5.21 8.22 -10.02
N LYS A 3 6.06 8.07 -9.02
CA LYS A 3 6.09 6.85 -8.22
C LYS A 3 5.47 7.09 -6.85
N LEU A 4 5.00 6.01 -6.23
CA LEU A 4 4.57 6.02 -4.84
C LEU A 4 5.70 6.54 -3.95
N GLN A 5 5.34 7.17 -2.82
CA GLN A 5 6.30 7.70 -1.85
C GLN A 5 7.36 6.68 -1.42
N GLU A 6 7.01 5.39 -1.42
CA GLU A 6 7.91 4.26 -1.11
C GLU A 6 9.02 4.03 -2.16
N VAL A 7 8.90 4.60 -3.37
CA VAL A 7 9.84 4.40 -4.49
C VAL A 7 10.51 5.71 -4.91
N VAL A 8 10.35 6.77 -4.12
CA VAL A 8 11.09 8.02 -4.29
C VAL A 8 12.48 7.82 -3.68
N PRO A 9 13.57 8.17 -4.38
CA PRO A 9 14.92 8.09 -3.83
C PRO A 9 15.03 8.86 -2.50
N THR A 10 15.76 8.29 -1.55
CA THR A 10 16.01 8.94 -0.25
C THR A 10 16.63 10.31 -0.45
N GLY A 11 15.93 11.36 0.01
CA GLY A 11 16.37 12.75 -0.07
C GLY A 11 15.63 13.61 -1.09
N GLU A 12 14.82 13.03 -1.99
CA GLU A 12 13.99 13.81 -2.92
C GLU A 12 12.57 14.05 -2.38
N MET A 13 12.05 15.26 -2.61
CA MET A 13 10.66 15.58 -2.28
C MET A 13 9.71 14.99 -3.33
N PRO A 14 8.63 14.30 -2.92
CA PRO A 14 7.65 13.76 -3.86
C PRO A 14 7.01 14.88 -4.67
N ARG A 15 6.97 14.70 -6.00
CA ARG A 15 6.34 15.65 -6.92
C ARG A 15 4.88 15.30 -7.16
N ASN A 16 4.04 16.31 -7.30
CA ASN A 16 2.65 16.18 -7.73
C ASN A 16 2.49 16.49 -9.23
N LEU A 17 1.39 16.04 -9.82
CA LEU A 17 1.05 16.30 -11.22
C LEU A 17 -0.47 16.46 -11.32
N ALA A 18 -0.91 17.46 -12.07
CA ALA A 18 -2.33 17.66 -12.33
C ALA A 18 -2.84 16.58 -13.29
N LEU A 19 -3.92 15.90 -12.92
CA LEU A 19 -4.63 14.93 -13.74
C LEU A 19 -6.01 15.48 -14.08
N VAL A 20 -6.43 15.35 -15.34
CA VAL A 20 -7.78 15.73 -15.79
C VAL A 20 -8.51 14.48 -16.24
N ALA A 21 -9.56 14.10 -15.52
CA ALA A 21 -10.40 12.96 -15.82
C ALA A 21 -11.74 13.44 -16.41
N ASP A 22 -12.13 12.85 -17.55
CA ASP A 22 -13.36 13.20 -18.27
C ASP A 22 -14.38 12.05 -18.20
N ARG A 23 -15.67 12.41 -18.25
CA ARG A 23 -16.81 11.48 -18.45
C ARG A 23 -16.87 10.35 -17.41
N HIS A 24 -16.72 9.10 -17.85
CA HIS A 24 -16.91 7.87 -17.07
C HIS A 24 -15.74 7.55 -16.10
N LEU A 25 -14.68 8.37 -16.15
CA LEU A 25 -13.51 8.27 -15.28
C LEU A 25 -13.67 9.11 -14.00
N VAL A 26 -14.69 9.97 -13.93
CA VAL A 26 -15.02 10.75 -12.73
C VAL A 26 -15.50 9.84 -11.61
N ASP A 27 -15.17 10.17 -10.36
CA ASP A 27 -15.53 9.44 -9.14
C ASP A 27 -15.00 7.98 -9.06
N ARG A 28 -14.02 7.63 -9.90
CA ARG A 28 -13.40 6.30 -9.87
C ARG A 28 -12.42 6.11 -8.71
N ALA A 29 -11.87 7.17 -8.14
CA ALA A 29 -10.83 7.08 -7.11
C ALA A 29 -11.09 8.06 -5.98
N SER A 30 -11.07 7.56 -4.74
CA SER A 30 -11.17 8.39 -3.54
C SER A 30 -9.79 8.88 -3.09
N PRO A 31 -9.69 10.05 -2.44
CA PRO A 31 -8.45 10.54 -1.86
C PRO A 31 -7.76 9.47 -1.01
N GLY A 32 -6.45 9.30 -1.18
CA GLY A 32 -5.64 8.29 -0.48
C GLY A 32 -5.58 6.91 -1.15
N THR A 33 -6.37 6.67 -2.21
CA THR A 33 -6.30 5.41 -2.96
C THR A 33 -5.07 5.35 -3.85
N ARG A 34 -4.37 4.21 -3.86
CA ARG A 34 -3.28 3.95 -4.82
C ARG A 34 -3.89 3.66 -6.20
N VAL A 35 -3.54 4.48 -7.18
CA VAL A 35 -4.02 4.36 -8.56
C VAL A 35 -2.86 4.30 -9.55
N SER A 36 -3.00 3.44 -10.55
CA SER A 36 -2.21 3.47 -11.78
C SER A 36 -3.02 4.23 -12.82
N VAL A 37 -2.41 5.25 -13.42
CA VAL A 37 -3.08 6.14 -14.36
C VAL A 37 -2.33 6.13 -15.68
N VAL A 38 -3.03 5.81 -16.76
CA VAL A 38 -2.52 5.96 -18.12
C VAL A 38 -3.18 7.19 -18.72
N GLY A 39 -2.38 8.07 -19.29
CA GLY A 39 -2.87 9.31 -19.88
C GLY A 39 -1.88 9.96 -20.81
N ILE A 40 -2.38 10.96 -21.53
CA ILE A 40 -1.62 11.73 -22.50
C ILE A 40 -1.13 12.99 -21.81
N THR A 41 0.19 13.15 -21.76
CA THR A 41 0.83 14.36 -21.23
C THR A 41 0.53 15.54 -22.16
N SER A 42 -0.08 16.58 -21.62
CA SER A 42 -0.45 17.79 -22.34
C SER A 42 0.04 19.02 -21.59
N VAL A 43 0.27 20.09 -22.34
CA VAL A 43 0.76 21.35 -21.78
C VAL A 43 -0.27 22.43 -22.09
N VAL A 44 -0.70 23.13 -21.05
CA VAL A 44 -1.47 24.37 -21.22
C VAL A 44 -0.53 25.53 -20.92
N ASN A 45 -0.51 26.50 -21.82
CA ASN A 45 0.13 27.77 -21.55
C ASN A 45 -0.77 28.52 -20.56
N ALA A 46 -0.36 28.59 -19.30
CA ALA A 46 -0.99 29.44 -18.30
C ALA A 46 -0.52 30.88 -18.54
N GLY A 47 -0.86 31.44 -19.71
CA GLY A 47 -0.48 32.79 -20.09
C GLY A 47 -1.52 33.78 -19.59
N GLY A 48 -1.16 34.57 -18.57
CA GLY A 48 -1.77 35.89 -18.38
C GLY A 48 -1.38 36.79 -19.56
N LYS A 49 -2.24 37.77 -19.91
CA LYS A 49 -2.08 38.73 -21.02
C LYS A 49 -0.87 39.71 -20.86
N ASN A 50 0.25 39.27 -20.29
CA ASN A 50 1.42 40.11 -20.07
C ASN A 50 2.47 39.80 -21.13
N VAL A 51 2.62 40.74 -22.06
CA VAL A 51 3.64 40.74 -23.12
C VAL A 51 5.02 40.78 -22.44
N GLY A 52 5.79 39.70 -22.56
CA GLY A 52 7.18 39.61 -22.06
C GLY A 52 7.43 38.64 -20.90
N ALA A 53 6.40 38.02 -20.31
CA ALA A 53 6.60 36.96 -19.33
C ALA A 53 6.94 35.63 -20.02
N VAL A 54 7.97 34.93 -19.55
CA VAL A 54 8.27 33.54 -19.97
C VAL A 54 6.99 32.73 -19.81
N ALA A 55 6.48 32.16 -20.90
CA ALA A 55 5.23 31.41 -20.89
C ALA A 55 5.33 30.24 -19.90
N ILE A 56 4.71 30.38 -18.73
CA ILE A 56 4.66 29.32 -17.73
C ILE A 56 3.75 28.22 -18.30
N ARG A 57 4.37 27.11 -18.64
CA ARG A 57 3.72 25.92 -19.19
C ARG A 57 3.36 25.00 -18.04
N THR A 58 2.06 24.93 -17.73
CA THR A 58 1.57 23.99 -16.73
C THR A 58 1.36 22.63 -17.38
N LEU A 59 2.06 21.64 -16.86
CA LEU A 59 1.93 20.25 -17.28
C LEU A 59 0.70 19.63 -16.61
N TYR A 60 -0.14 18.98 -17.40
CA TYR A 60 -1.20 18.12 -16.89
C TYR A 60 -1.29 16.86 -17.75
N VAL A 61 -1.81 15.80 -17.17
CA VAL A 61 -2.07 14.55 -17.90
C VAL A 61 -3.57 14.40 -18.08
N ARG A 62 -3.99 14.26 -19.33
CA ARG A 62 -5.36 13.89 -19.66
C ARG A 62 -5.50 12.39 -19.48
N VAL A 63 -6.35 11.99 -18.55
CA VAL A 63 -6.51 10.59 -18.14
C VAL A 63 -7.28 9.83 -19.21
N VAL A 64 -6.72 8.69 -19.64
CA VAL A 64 -7.35 7.74 -20.56
C VAL A 64 -7.90 6.54 -19.81
N SER A 65 -7.14 6.02 -18.84
CA SER A 65 -7.59 4.95 -17.95
C SER A 65 -7.10 5.16 -16.52
N ILE A 66 -7.95 4.76 -15.57
CA ILE A 66 -7.62 4.69 -14.14
C ILE A 66 -7.79 3.24 -13.72
N GLU A 67 -6.68 2.63 -13.34
CA GLU A 67 -6.64 1.32 -12.70
C GLU A 67 -6.42 1.53 -11.22
N ILE A 68 -7.47 1.33 -10.43
CA ILE A 68 -7.32 1.24 -8.99
C ILE A 68 -6.51 -0.01 -8.72
N ALA A 69 -5.45 0.09 -7.92
CA ALA A 69 -4.63 -1.04 -7.53
C ALA A 69 -5.44 -1.99 -6.62
N LYS A 70 -6.37 -2.74 -7.22
CA LYS A 70 -6.92 -3.96 -6.65
C LYS A 70 -5.91 -5.04 -6.98
N LYS A 71 -5.33 -5.69 -5.96
CA LYS A 71 -4.57 -6.91 -6.16
C LYS A 71 -5.54 -7.97 -6.70
N ALA A 72 -5.68 -8.05 -8.02
CA ALA A 72 -6.33 -9.17 -8.67
C ALA A 72 -5.26 -10.25 -8.78
N PHE A 73 -5.51 -11.39 -8.14
CA PHE A 73 -4.62 -12.53 -8.22
C PHE A 73 -4.94 -13.30 -9.51
N SER A 74 -3.90 -13.82 -10.16
CA SER A 74 -4.09 -14.71 -11.30
C SER A 74 -4.69 -16.05 -10.82
N PRO A 75 -5.41 -16.80 -11.68
CA PRO A 75 -5.97 -18.11 -11.28
C PRO A 75 -4.88 -19.09 -10.81
N VAL A 76 -3.66 -18.97 -11.37
CA VAL A 76 -2.50 -19.78 -10.96
C VAL A 76 -2.01 -19.41 -9.56
N GLU A 77 -2.08 -18.13 -9.17
CA GLU A 77 -1.76 -17.70 -7.81
C GLU A 77 -2.85 -18.13 -6.81
N GLU A 78 -4.12 -18.09 -7.21
CA GLU A 78 -5.23 -18.57 -6.40
C GLU A 78 -5.10 -20.06 -6.09
N GLU A 79 -4.73 -20.87 -7.07
CA GLU A 79 -4.46 -22.30 -6.86
C GLU A 79 -3.34 -22.52 -5.85
N LYS A 80 -2.24 -21.76 -5.95
CA LYS A 80 -1.15 -21.81 -4.95
C LYS A 80 -1.61 -21.39 -3.56
N PHE A 81 -2.47 -20.38 -3.44
CA PHE A 81 -3.05 -20.00 -2.14
C PHE A 81 -3.89 -21.13 -1.56
N HIS A 82 -4.66 -21.83 -2.38
CA HIS A 82 -5.44 -23.00 -1.95
C HIS A 82 -4.56 -24.18 -1.53
N GLU A 83 -3.48 -24.45 -2.24
CA GLU A 83 -2.49 -25.46 -1.85
C GLU A 83 -1.84 -25.11 -0.51
N MET A 84 -1.39 -23.86 -0.34
CA MET A 84 -0.81 -23.39 0.92
C MET A 84 -1.82 -23.46 2.07
N ALA A 85 -3.09 -23.12 1.83
CA ALA A 85 -4.15 -23.18 2.84
C ALA A 85 -4.42 -24.61 3.35
N ARG A 86 -4.10 -25.64 2.55
CA ARG A 86 -4.24 -27.05 2.95
C ARG A 86 -3.07 -27.56 3.80
N ASP A 87 -1.96 -26.83 3.87
CA ASP A 87 -0.80 -27.24 4.65
C ASP A 87 -1.06 -27.05 6.17
N PRO A 88 -1.05 -28.12 6.98
CA PRO A 88 -1.25 -28.01 8.43
C PRO A 88 -0.15 -27.19 9.13
N LYS A 89 1.03 -27.05 8.51
CA LYS A 89 2.16 -26.27 9.03
C LYS A 89 2.22 -24.84 8.48
N LEU A 90 1.18 -24.37 7.79
CA LEU A 90 1.13 -23.04 7.18
C LEU A 90 1.46 -21.93 8.19
N TYR A 91 0.91 -22.01 9.40
CA TYR A 91 1.14 -21.00 10.44
C TYR A 91 2.61 -20.88 10.82
N GLU A 92 3.29 -22.02 10.98
CA GLU A 92 4.72 -22.03 11.32
C GLU A 92 5.57 -21.52 10.15
N LYS A 93 5.24 -21.93 8.92
CA LYS A 93 5.93 -21.45 7.70
C LYS A 93 5.77 -19.94 7.51
N LEU A 94 4.59 -19.40 7.76
CA LEU A 94 4.35 -17.96 7.70
C LEU A 94 5.14 -17.23 8.79
N ALA A 95 5.11 -17.73 10.02
CA ALA A 95 5.87 -17.12 11.12
C ALA A 95 7.38 -17.14 10.85
N THR A 96 7.94 -18.24 10.34
CA THR A 96 9.39 -18.32 10.03
C THR A 96 9.79 -17.45 8.85
N SER A 97 8.87 -17.20 7.90
CA SER A 97 9.11 -16.29 6.77
C SER A 97 9.22 -14.82 7.15
N ILE A 98 8.71 -14.43 8.33
CA ILE A 98 8.79 -13.06 8.85
C ILE A 98 10.19 -12.83 9.45
N ALA A 99 10.85 -11.76 9.01
CA ALA A 99 12.19 -11.37 9.44
C ALA A 99 13.17 -12.57 9.45
N PRO A 100 13.48 -13.17 8.28
CA PRO A 100 14.28 -14.40 8.18
C PRO A 100 15.73 -14.20 8.63
N SER A 101 16.20 -12.96 8.80
CA SER A 101 17.52 -12.64 9.32
C SER A 101 17.66 -12.81 10.85
N SER A 102 16.55 -12.83 11.58
CA SER A 102 16.56 -12.92 13.05
C SER A 102 16.25 -14.34 13.50
N TYR A 103 17.15 -14.95 14.28
CA TYR A 103 17.04 -16.32 14.79
C TYR A 103 17.21 -16.38 16.32
N GLY A 104 16.54 -17.34 16.94
CA GLY A 104 16.63 -17.63 18.38
C GLY A 104 15.27 -18.00 19.00
N ASP A 105 15.28 -18.74 20.10
CA ASP A 105 14.07 -19.26 20.74
C ASP A 105 13.10 -18.15 21.18
N TYR A 106 13.66 -17.03 21.66
CA TYR A 106 12.87 -15.86 22.06
C TYR A 106 12.16 -15.18 20.87
N THR A 107 12.64 -15.37 19.63
CA THR A 107 12.09 -14.72 18.43
C THR A 107 10.86 -15.44 17.88
N VAL A 108 10.68 -16.72 18.20
CA VAL A 108 9.60 -17.56 17.65
C VAL A 108 8.22 -16.98 18.00
N ASN A 109 8.04 -16.58 19.26
CA ASN A 109 6.77 -16.01 19.72
C ASN A 109 6.53 -14.59 19.16
N ILE A 110 7.60 -13.80 19.00
CA ILE A 110 7.54 -12.45 18.41
C ILE A 110 7.08 -12.53 16.95
N LYS A 111 7.70 -13.41 16.15
CA LYS A 111 7.32 -13.62 14.74
C LYS A 111 5.89 -14.12 14.60
N LYS A 112 5.45 -15.03 15.47
CA LYS A 112 4.06 -15.50 15.54
C LYS A 112 3.08 -14.37 15.88
N ALA A 113 3.43 -13.48 16.80
CA ALA A 113 2.61 -12.31 17.14
C ALA A 113 2.53 -11.32 15.95
N ILE A 114 3.64 -11.08 15.26
CA ILE A 114 3.67 -10.24 14.05
C ILE A 114 2.86 -10.88 12.92
N ALA A 115 2.91 -12.21 12.75
CA ALA A 115 2.07 -12.91 11.79
C ALA A 115 0.57 -12.67 12.06
N CYS A 116 0.16 -12.75 13.32
CA CYS A 116 -1.22 -12.43 13.73
C CYS A 116 -1.56 -10.95 13.50
N LEU A 117 -0.62 -10.03 13.74
CA LEU A 117 -0.80 -8.61 13.48
C LEU A 117 -1.04 -8.31 11.99
N LEU A 118 -0.25 -8.94 11.11
CA LEU A 118 -0.36 -8.78 9.65
C LEU A 118 -1.63 -9.43 9.07
N ALA A 119 -2.00 -10.60 9.59
CA ALA A 119 -3.26 -11.26 9.19
C ALA A 119 -4.49 -10.51 9.73
N GLY A 120 -4.36 -9.87 10.90
CA GLY A 120 -5.43 -9.17 11.59
C GLY A 120 -6.59 -10.09 11.99
N ARG A 121 -7.71 -9.49 12.36
CA ARG A 121 -8.98 -10.19 12.58
C ARG A 121 -10.13 -9.40 11.96
N SER A 122 -11.19 -10.10 11.57
CA SER A 122 -12.38 -9.47 11.01
C SER A 122 -13.14 -8.64 12.05
N ARG A 123 -13.54 -7.43 11.65
CA ARG A 123 -14.50 -6.62 12.44
C ARG A 123 -15.83 -7.35 12.50
N LYS A 124 -16.36 -7.54 13.70
CA LYS A 124 -17.67 -8.18 13.90
C LYS A 124 -18.72 -7.12 14.19
N ARG A 125 -19.86 -7.23 13.51
CA ARG A 125 -21.07 -6.46 13.82
C ARG A 125 -21.98 -7.34 14.66
N LEU A 126 -22.31 -6.88 15.87
CA LEU A 126 -23.30 -7.55 16.71
C LEU A 126 -24.71 -7.28 16.18
N PRO A 127 -25.69 -8.15 16.53
CA PRO A 127 -27.10 -7.91 16.21
C PRO A 127 -27.61 -6.59 16.80
N ASP A 128 -26.99 -6.11 17.89
CA ASP A 128 -27.32 -4.85 18.56
C ASP A 128 -26.76 -3.59 17.86
N GLY A 129 -26.18 -3.74 16.66
CA GLY A 129 -25.64 -2.62 15.87
C GLY A 129 -24.25 -2.14 16.27
N MET A 130 -23.69 -2.62 17.39
CA MET A 130 -22.32 -2.32 17.81
C MET A 130 -21.28 -3.03 16.93
N THR A 131 -20.19 -2.33 16.62
CA THR A 131 -19.05 -2.88 15.88
C THR A 131 -17.87 -3.14 16.80
N LEU A 132 -17.39 -4.38 16.86
CA LEU A 132 -16.18 -4.75 17.59
C LEU A 132 -14.94 -4.56 16.70
N ARG A 133 -13.88 -4.00 17.30
CA ARG A 133 -12.58 -3.82 16.65
C ARG A 133 -11.97 -5.18 16.32
N GLY A 134 -11.48 -5.32 15.08
CA GLY A 134 -10.78 -6.52 14.60
C GLY A 134 -9.26 -6.36 14.58
N ASP A 135 -8.74 -5.15 14.67
CA ASP A 135 -7.30 -4.93 14.59
C ASP A 135 -6.62 -5.28 15.92
N ILE A 136 -5.45 -5.90 15.82
CA ILE A 136 -4.60 -6.28 16.95
C ILE A 136 -3.55 -5.19 17.11
N ASN A 137 -3.21 -4.83 18.36
CA ASN A 137 -2.01 -4.04 18.63
C ASN A 137 -1.05 -4.91 19.43
N VAL A 138 0.24 -4.87 19.07
CA VAL A 138 1.29 -5.64 19.74
C VAL A 138 2.32 -4.66 20.30
N LEU A 139 2.71 -4.86 21.57
CA LEU A 139 3.78 -4.12 22.23
C LEU A 139 4.97 -5.05 22.44
N LEU A 140 6.14 -4.67 21.91
CA LEU A 140 7.39 -5.42 22.10
C LEU A 140 8.26 -4.72 23.17
N LEU A 141 8.32 -5.31 24.35
CA LEU A 141 9.18 -4.88 25.46
C LEU A 141 10.40 -5.80 25.57
N GLY A 142 11.55 -5.24 25.95
CA GLY A 142 12.80 -6.00 26.09
C GLY A 142 14.03 -5.12 26.20
N ASP A 143 15.20 -5.73 26.31
CA ASP A 143 16.48 -5.01 26.41
C ASP A 143 16.89 -4.38 25.07
N PRO A 144 17.70 -3.30 25.08
CA PRO A 144 18.15 -2.64 23.84
C PRO A 144 18.85 -3.59 22.85
N SER A 145 19.48 -4.67 23.33
CA SER A 145 20.22 -5.63 22.51
C SER A 145 19.36 -6.66 21.76
N THR A 146 18.02 -6.62 21.90
CA THR A 146 17.12 -7.66 21.37
C THR A 146 16.62 -7.41 19.93
N ALA A 147 17.31 -6.55 19.16
CA ALA A 147 17.04 -6.25 17.76
C ALA A 147 15.57 -5.87 17.43
N LYS A 148 14.81 -5.35 18.41
CA LYS A 148 13.38 -4.98 18.26
C LYS A 148 13.11 -4.07 17.06
N SER A 149 14.01 -3.13 16.78
CA SER A 149 13.89 -2.20 15.65
C SER A 149 14.05 -2.87 14.28
N GLN A 150 14.59 -4.09 14.19
CA GLN A 150 14.67 -4.85 12.92
C GLN A 150 13.38 -5.60 12.60
N PHE A 151 12.49 -5.78 13.59
CA PHE A 151 11.20 -6.43 13.40
C PHE A 151 10.10 -5.45 12.95
N LEU A 152 10.36 -4.14 12.99
CA LEU A 152 9.47 -3.04 12.62
C LEU A 152 9.81 -2.54 11.21
#